data_AF-A0A3D5ZPK0-F1
#
_entry.id   AF-A0A3D5ZPK0-F1
#
_cell.length_a   1.000
_cell.length_b   1.000
_cell.length_c   1.000
_cell.angle_alpha   90.00
_cell.angle_beta   90.00
_cell.angle_gamma   90.00
#
_symmetry.space_group_name_H-M   'P 1'
#
loop_
_entity.id
_entity.type
_entity.pdbx_description
1 polymer ?
#
loop_
_entity_poly.entity_id
_entity_poly.type
_entity_poly.pdbx_seq_one_letter_code
_entity_poly.pdbx_strand_id
1 'polypeptide(L)'
;MNLASMLPFLDEEGLQILVDGLIDGSLTDISLGEILHFLEDEQIKELYNHYAAHPEKGVSTTIFFPFMDDDDVDKEFLRQFAAGKINNEILPFVSDEALHSMVEQYVANPDWNLDIDDLYPFLDDDDLTLLLKAYLKHKSSANTTESADKN
;
A
#
# COMPACT_ATOMS: atom_id res chain seq x y z
N MET A 1 -1.18 -26.89 26.30
CA MET A 1 -1.99 -25.67 26.07
C MET A 1 -1.91 -25.37 24.59
N ASN A 2 -3.00 -25.02 23.93
CA ASN A 2 -3.01 -24.65 22.51
C ASN A 2 -3.47 -23.20 22.43
N LEU A 3 -2.56 -22.29 22.05
CA LEU A 3 -2.84 -20.86 22.02
C LEU A 3 -3.89 -20.50 20.96
N ALA A 4 -3.81 -21.09 19.76
CA ALA A 4 -4.80 -20.87 18.70
C ALA A 4 -6.24 -21.21 19.14
N SER A 5 -6.40 -22.23 20.00
CA SER A 5 -7.70 -22.60 20.57
C SER A 5 -8.23 -21.60 21.60
N MET A 6 -7.37 -20.72 22.13
CA MET A 6 -7.76 -19.68 23.09
C MET A 6 -8.19 -18.38 22.42
N LEU A 7 -7.73 -18.09 21.19
CA LEU A 7 -7.95 -16.82 20.50
C LEU A 7 -9.42 -16.35 20.49
N PRO A 8 -10.43 -17.20 20.18
CA PRO A 8 -11.82 -16.76 20.15
C PRO A 8 -12.40 -16.35 21.52
N PHE A 9 -11.65 -16.59 22.61
CA PHE A 9 -12.07 -16.33 23.98
C PHE A 9 -11.24 -15.23 24.65
N LEU A 10 -10.25 -14.66 23.95
CA LEU A 10 -9.46 -13.55 24.45
C LEU A 10 -10.23 -12.24 24.26
N ASP A 11 -10.10 -11.35 25.23
CA ASP A 11 -10.50 -9.96 25.11
C ASP A 11 -9.37 -9.12 24.51
N GLU A 12 -9.61 -7.82 24.35
CA GLU A 12 -8.66 -6.85 23.79
C GLU A 12 -7.31 -6.88 24.53
N GLU A 13 -7.32 -6.94 25.87
CA GLU A 13 -6.10 -7.03 26.68
C GLU A 13 -5.36 -8.35 26.41
N GLY A 14 -6.07 -9.48 26.37
CA GLY A 14 -5.49 -10.78 26.05
C GLY A 14 -4.86 -10.82 24.65
N LEU A 15 -5.50 -10.20 23.67
CA LEU A 15 -4.97 -10.07 22.30
C LEU A 15 -3.75 -9.15 22.25
N GLN A 16 -3.74 -8.06 23.00
CA GLN A 16 -2.60 -7.15 23.07
C GLN A 16 -1.35 -7.84 23.62
N ILE A 17 -1.51 -8.70 24.64
CA ILE A 17 -0.39 -9.50 25.17
C ILE A 17 0.24 -10.37 24.08
N LEU A 18 -0.55 -10.87 23.12
CA LEU A 18 -0.03 -11.65 22.01
C LEU A 18 0.71 -10.78 20.99
N VAL A 19 0.17 -9.58 20.69
CA VAL A 19 0.84 -8.57 19.84
C VAL A 19 2.21 -8.23 20.40
N ASP A 20 2.28 -7.88 21.69
CA ASP A 20 3.52 -7.55 22.38
C ASP A 20 4.53 -8.71 22.29
N GLY A 21 4.06 -9.94 22.53
CA GLY A 21 4.89 -11.15 22.45
C GLY A 21 5.43 -11.46 21.05
N LEU A 22 4.68 -11.14 20.00
CA LEU A 22 5.14 -11.27 18.60
C LEU A 22 6.20 -10.21 18.26
N ILE A 23 6.01 -8.99 18.75
CA ILE A 23 6.91 -7.86 18.53
C ILE A 23 8.25 -8.11 19.22
N ASP A 24 8.24 -8.47 20.51
CA ASP A 24 9.44 -8.71 21.31
C ASP A 24 10.11 -10.06 21.00
N GLY A 25 9.41 -10.97 20.32
CA GLY A 25 9.89 -12.28 19.90
C GLY A 25 9.84 -13.36 20.98
N SER A 26 9.18 -13.10 22.11
CA SER A 26 8.89 -14.10 23.14
C SER A 26 7.85 -15.13 22.68
N LEU A 27 7.00 -14.76 21.72
CA LEU A 27 5.99 -15.63 21.11
C LEU A 27 6.42 -16.08 19.70
N THR A 28 6.55 -17.40 19.50
CA THR A 28 7.04 -17.99 18.23
C THR A 28 6.23 -19.20 17.76
N ASP A 29 5.29 -19.67 18.56
CA ASP A 29 4.49 -20.88 18.36
C ASP A 29 3.10 -20.62 17.73
N ILE A 30 2.86 -19.38 17.28
CA ILE A 30 1.66 -18.96 16.54
C ILE A 30 2.05 -18.19 15.29
N SER A 31 1.33 -18.40 14.19
CA SER A 31 1.54 -17.63 12.97
C SER A 31 0.70 -16.35 12.95
N LEU A 32 1.20 -15.31 12.28
CA LEU A 32 0.45 -14.04 12.13
C LEU A 32 -0.91 -14.26 11.45
N GLY A 33 -0.98 -15.11 10.44
CA GLY A 33 -2.24 -15.42 9.74
C GLY A 33 -3.31 -16.04 10.64
N GLU A 34 -2.92 -16.72 11.73
CA GLU A 34 -3.86 -17.28 12.71
C GLU A 34 -4.38 -16.25 13.72
N ILE A 35 -3.69 -15.14 13.93
CA ILE A 35 -4.10 -14.13 14.93
C ILE A 35 -4.78 -12.92 14.29
N LEU A 36 -4.41 -12.55 13.05
CA LEU A 36 -4.85 -11.30 12.41
C LEU A 36 -6.38 -11.09 12.41
N HIS A 37 -7.15 -12.15 12.17
CA HIS A 37 -8.63 -12.08 12.16
C HIS A 37 -9.30 -11.83 13.52
N PHE A 38 -8.53 -11.86 14.62
CA PHE A 38 -9.04 -11.54 15.96
C PHE A 38 -8.61 -10.15 16.42
N LEU A 39 -7.63 -9.53 15.76
CA LEU A 39 -7.05 -8.28 16.21
C LEU A 39 -7.91 -7.09 15.77
N GLU A 40 -7.90 -6.05 16.59
CA GLU A 40 -8.50 -4.75 16.25
C GLU A 40 -7.53 -3.94 15.36
N ASP A 41 -8.05 -2.92 14.67
CA ASP A 41 -7.31 -2.16 13.66
C ASP A 41 -5.97 -1.59 14.18
N GLU A 42 -5.96 -1.05 15.41
CA GLU A 42 -4.75 -0.49 16.02
C GLU A 42 -3.69 -1.56 16.28
N GLN A 43 -4.10 -2.78 16.65
CA GLN A 43 -3.20 -3.91 16.89
C GLN A 43 -2.59 -4.42 15.58
N ILE A 44 -3.40 -4.46 14.51
CA ILE A 44 -2.95 -4.84 13.17
C ILE A 44 -1.96 -3.81 12.66
N LYS A 45 -2.26 -2.51 12.83
CA LYS A 45 -1.38 -1.40 12.48
C LYS A 45 -0.06 -1.46 13.24
N GLU A 46 -0.07 -1.78 14.52
CA GLU A 46 1.13 -1.94 15.34
C GLU A 46 2.03 -3.05 14.78
N LEU A 47 1.47 -4.24 14.51
CA LEU A 47 2.20 -5.34 13.91
C LEU A 47 2.73 -4.98 12.51
N TYR A 48 1.90 -4.38 11.66
CA TYR A 48 2.30 -3.93 10.33
C TYR A 48 3.53 -3.02 10.41
N ASN A 49 3.47 -1.97 11.24
CA ASN A 49 4.56 -1.01 11.42
C ASN A 49 5.83 -1.70 11.93
N HIS A 50 5.68 -2.62 12.88
CA HIS A 50 6.80 -3.39 13.40
C HIS A 50 7.47 -4.24 12.31
N TYR A 51 6.71 -5.02 11.54
CA TYR A 51 7.30 -5.87 10.49
C TYR A 51 7.79 -5.09 9.26
N ALA A 52 7.14 -3.97 8.93
CA ALA A 52 7.61 -3.05 7.89
C ALA A 52 8.97 -2.41 8.25
N ALA A 53 9.20 -2.14 9.54
CA ALA A 53 10.49 -1.62 10.04
C ALA A 53 11.58 -2.70 10.17
N HIS A 54 11.20 -3.99 10.23
CA HIS A 54 12.10 -5.12 10.49
C HIS A 54 12.00 -6.21 9.39
N PRO A 55 12.36 -5.89 8.13
CA PRO A 55 12.27 -6.83 7.01
C PRO A 55 13.14 -8.08 7.19
N GLU A 56 14.18 -8.03 8.03
CA GLU A 56 15.03 -9.17 8.38
C GLU A 56 14.28 -10.29 9.14
N LYS A 57 13.11 -10.00 9.72
CA LYS A 57 12.24 -11.01 10.33
C LYS A 57 11.59 -11.94 9.28
N GLY A 58 11.68 -11.63 7.99
CA GLY A 58 11.24 -12.51 6.90
C GLY A 58 9.72 -12.66 6.77
N VAL A 59 8.96 -11.78 7.41
CA VAL A 59 7.50 -11.71 7.30
C VAL A 59 7.15 -10.74 6.17
N SER A 60 6.35 -11.19 5.21
CA SER A 60 5.81 -10.29 4.19
C SER A 60 4.77 -9.36 4.82
N THR A 61 4.89 -8.06 4.60
CA THR A 61 3.89 -7.09 5.07
C THR A 61 2.56 -7.19 4.32
N THR A 62 2.53 -7.94 3.22
CA THR A 62 1.32 -8.05 2.38
C THR A 62 0.24 -8.95 2.98
N ILE A 63 0.60 -9.74 3.99
CA ILE A 63 -0.37 -10.52 4.78
C ILE A 63 -1.31 -9.66 5.61
N PHE A 64 -0.94 -8.40 5.90
CA PHE A 64 -1.72 -7.49 6.72
C PHE A 64 -2.84 -6.80 5.94
N PHE A 65 -2.64 -6.54 4.64
CA PHE A 65 -3.57 -5.74 3.83
C PHE A 65 -5.04 -6.21 3.86
N PRO A 66 -5.36 -7.52 3.83
CA PRO A 66 -6.75 -7.97 3.93
C PRO A 66 -7.45 -7.68 5.27
N PHE A 67 -6.68 -7.26 6.29
CA PHE A 67 -7.16 -7.03 7.65
C PHE A 67 -6.93 -5.59 8.13
N MET A 68 -6.19 -4.77 7.38
CA MET A 68 -5.99 -3.37 7.72
C MET A 68 -7.23 -2.55 7.35
N ASP A 69 -7.46 -1.46 8.07
CA ASP A 69 -8.45 -0.46 7.70
C ASP A 69 -8.07 0.21 6.36
N ASP A 70 -9.08 0.46 5.53
CA ASP A 70 -8.94 1.04 4.19
C ASP A 70 -8.14 2.37 4.22
N ASP A 71 -8.37 3.24 5.21
CA ASP A 71 -7.65 4.51 5.33
C ASP A 71 -6.15 4.31 5.56
N ASP A 72 -5.77 3.25 6.28
CA ASP A 72 -4.36 2.93 6.54
C ASP A 72 -3.69 2.27 5.34
N VAL A 73 -4.42 1.44 4.58
CA VAL A 73 -3.97 0.91 3.29
C VAL A 73 -3.71 2.04 2.31
N ASP A 74 -4.66 2.99 2.18
CA ASP A 74 -4.55 4.14 1.29
C ASP A 74 -3.38 5.04 1.64
N LYS A 75 -3.22 5.38 2.93
CA LYS A 75 -2.08 6.18 3.41
C LYS A 75 -0.76 5.51 3.07
N GLU A 76 -0.68 4.19 3.24
CA GLU A 76 0.54 3.45 2.95
C GLU A 76 0.84 3.41 1.45
N PHE A 77 -0.17 3.16 0.60
CA PHE A 77 -0.05 3.21 -0.85
C PHE A 77 0.47 4.57 -1.32
N LEU A 78 -0.19 5.65 -0.90
CA LEU A 78 0.19 7.03 -1.26
C LEU A 78 1.59 7.39 -0.75
N ARG A 79 1.97 6.94 0.45
CA ARG A 79 3.32 7.13 1.00
C ARG A 79 4.39 6.42 0.17
N GLN A 80 4.15 5.19 -0.24
CA GLN A 80 5.07 4.44 -1.11
C GLN A 80 5.18 5.10 -2.49
N PHE A 81 4.05 5.50 -3.06
CA PHE A 81 3.99 6.18 -4.35
C PHE A 81 4.77 7.51 -4.34
N ALA A 82 4.57 8.35 -3.33
CA ALA A 82 5.33 9.59 -3.15
C ALA A 82 6.85 9.35 -2.96
N ALA A 83 7.24 8.16 -2.50
CA ALA A 83 8.64 7.73 -2.41
C ALA A 83 9.16 7.09 -3.72
N GLY A 84 8.37 7.09 -4.79
CA GLY A 84 8.70 6.53 -6.09
C GLY A 84 8.64 5.00 -6.14
N LYS A 85 7.81 4.38 -5.30
CA LYS A 85 7.61 2.93 -5.24
C LYS A 85 6.16 2.58 -5.52
N ILE A 86 5.95 1.53 -6.31
CA ILE A 86 4.63 0.95 -6.55
C ILE A 86 4.69 -0.49 -6.06
N ASN A 87 3.77 -0.85 -5.16
CA ASN A 87 3.62 -2.20 -4.66
C ASN A 87 2.33 -2.79 -5.23
N ASN A 88 2.45 -3.63 -6.25
CA ASN A 88 1.29 -4.22 -6.92
C ASN A 88 0.45 -5.11 -5.99
N GLU A 89 1.03 -5.61 -4.89
CA GLU A 89 0.32 -6.47 -3.94
C GLU A 89 -0.69 -5.70 -3.07
N ILE A 90 -0.54 -4.36 -2.93
CA ILE A 90 -1.48 -3.53 -2.16
C ILE A 90 -2.70 -3.12 -2.99
N LEU A 91 -2.58 -3.09 -4.33
CA LEU A 91 -3.59 -2.52 -5.24
C LEU A 91 -5.00 -3.08 -5.07
N PRO A 92 -5.22 -4.39 -4.85
CA PRO A 92 -6.58 -4.91 -4.63
C PRO A 92 -7.29 -4.36 -3.38
N PHE A 93 -6.56 -3.67 -2.50
CA PHE A 93 -7.04 -3.14 -1.23
C PHE A 93 -7.05 -1.60 -1.20
N VAL A 94 -6.56 -0.92 -2.24
CA VAL A 94 -6.53 0.55 -2.32
C VAL A 94 -7.88 1.06 -2.81
N SER A 95 -8.38 2.14 -2.20
CA SER A 95 -9.63 2.78 -2.62
C SER A 95 -9.50 3.50 -3.97
N ASP A 96 -10.64 3.70 -4.63
CA ASP A 96 -10.73 4.51 -5.85
C ASP A 96 -10.28 5.96 -5.56
N GLU A 97 -10.59 6.51 -4.38
CA GLU A 97 -10.18 7.85 -3.97
C GLU A 97 -8.65 8.01 -3.87
N ALA A 98 -7.96 7.00 -3.33
CA ALA A 98 -6.51 7.02 -3.24
C ALA A 98 -5.85 6.83 -4.62
N LEU A 99 -6.41 5.97 -5.47
CA LEU A 99 -5.97 5.83 -6.86
C LEU A 99 -6.14 7.13 -7.65
N HIS A 100 -7.29 7.79 -7.52
CA HIS A 100 -7.55 9.09 -8.14
C HIS A 100 -6.53 10.14 -7.67
N SER A 101 -6.28 10.22 -6.36
CA SER A 101 -5.27 11.14 -5.80
C SER A 101 -3.86 10.86 -6.33
N MET A 102 -3.51 9.59 -6.51
CA MET A 102 -2.25 9.16 -7.11
C MET A 102 -2.15 9.64 -8.56
N VAL A 103 -3.20 9.51 -9.36
CA VAL A 103 -3.24 10.00 -10.76
C VAL A 103 -3.09 11.51 -10.83
N GLU A 104 -3.81 12.27 -9.98
CA GLU A 104 -3.68 13.73 -9.91
C GLU A 104 -2.24 14.14 -9.58
N GLN A 105 -1.61 13.48 -8.62
CA GLN A 105 -0.22 13.70 -8.24
C GLN A 105 0.74 13.36 -9.40
N TYR A 106 0.54 12.24 -10.08
CA TYR A 106 1.36 11.85 -11.23
C TYR A 106 1.31 12.90 -12.34
N VAL A 107 0.11 13.36 -12.71
CA VAL A 107 -0.08 14.35 -13.78
C VAL A 107 0.43 15.74 -13.39
N ALA A 108 0.37 16.10 -12.10
CA ALA A 108 0.91 17.36 -11.60
C ALA A 108 2.46 17.40 -11.58
N ASN A 109 3.11 16.23 -11.58
CA ASN A 109 4.56 16.10 -11.45
C ASN A 109 5.17 15.44 -12.71
N PRO A 110 5.30 16.19 -13.83
CA PRO A 110 5.73 15.61 -15.11
C PRO A 110 7.18 15.10 -15.13
N ASP A 111 7.98 15.44 -14.12
CA ASP A 111 9.33 14.93 -13.94
C ASP A 111 9.36 13.52 -13.30
N TRP A 112 8.23 13.02 -12.81
CA TRP A 112 8.11 11.66 -12.33
C TRP A 112 8.15 10.68 -13.51
N ASN A 113 9.13 9.78 -13.48
CA ASN A 113 9.30 8.72 -14.45
C ASN A 113 9.04 7.37 -13.77
N LEU A 114 7.84 7.21 -13.22
CA LEU A 114 7.36 5.97 -12.61
C LEU A 114 6.60 5.16 -13.65
N ASP A 115 6.86 3.86 -13.68
CA ASP A 115 6.08 2.92 -14.50
C ASP A 115 4.77 2.60 -13.76
N ILE A 116 3.67 3.16 -14.25
CA ILE A 116 2.33 3.03 -13.66
C ILE A 116 1.42 2.09 -14.45
N ASP A 117 1.96 1.35 -15.44
CA ASP A 117 1.13 0.55 -16.35
C ASP A 117 0.33 -0.54 -15.62
N ASP A 118 0.90 -1.09 -14.54
CA ASP A 118 0.25 -2.09 -13.69
C ASP A 118 -0.97 -1.53 -12.91
N LEU A 119 -1.12 -0.20 -12.85
CA LEU A 119 -2.25 0.47 -12.18
C LEU A 119 -3.50 0.52 -13.06
N TYR A 120 -3.36 0.47 -14.39
CA TYR A 120 -4.50 0.65 -15.31
C TYR A 120 -5.71 -0.25 -15.04
N PRO A 121 -5.57 -1.53 -14.65
CA PRO A 121 -6.73 -2.37 -14.33
C PRO A 121 -7.55 -1.91 -13.12
N PHE A 122 -6.98 -1.03 -12.28
CA PHE A 122 -7.58 -0.51 -11.06
C PHE A 122 -8.12 0.91 -11.22
N LEU A 123 -7.76 1.61 -12.30
CA LEU A 123 -8.20 2.99 -12.53
C LEU A 123 -9.56 3.06 -13.21
N ASP A 124 -10.32 4.10 -12.89
CA ASP A 124 -11.57 4.39 -13.56
C ASP A 124 -11.38 5.10 -14.93
N ASP A 125 -12.47 5.27 -15.67
CA ASP A 125 -12.45 5.89 -17.00
C ASP A 125 -11.98 7.36 -16.97
N ASP A 126 -12.26 8.09 -15.87
CA ASP A 126 -11.91 9.50 -15.72
C ASP A 126 -10.40 9.66 -15.49
N ASP A 127 -9.81 8.79 -14.66
CA ASP A 127 -8.38 8.69 -14.39
C ASP A 127 -7.59 8.30 -15.64
N LEU A 128 -8.03 7.26 -16.35
CA LEU A 128 -7.42 6.86 -17.62
C LEU A 128 -7.47 8.00 -18.65
N THR A 129 -8.60 8.71 -18.71
CA THR A 129 -8.76 9.88 -19.58
C THR A 129 -7.80 11.02 -19.18
N LEU A 130 -7.60 11.23 -17.88
CA LEU A 130 -6.69 12.25 -17.35
C LEU A 130 -5.22 11.94 -17.72
N LEU A 131 -4.79 10.69 -17.55
CA LEU A 131 -3.46 10.21 -17.96
C LEU A 131 -3.24 10.38 -19.48
N LEU A 132 -4.23 10.01 -20.30
CA LEU A 132 -4.13 10.18 -21.75
C LEU A 132 -3.96 11.66 -22.16
N LYS A 133 -4.73 12.57 -21.54
CA LYS A 133 -4.60 14.01 -21.79
C LYS A 133 -3.21 14.53 -21.42
N ALA A 134 -2.68 14.09 -20.27
CA ALA A 134 -1.33 14.45 -19.83
C ALA A 134 -0.27 13.97 -20.85
N TYR A 135 -0.32 12.71 -21.24
CA TYR A 135 0.59 12.12 -22.24
C TYR A 135 0.60 12.91 -23.56
N LEU A 136 -0.58 13.24 -24.11
CA LEU A 136 -0.69 14.00 -25.37
C LEU A 136 -0.12 15.43 -25.25
N LYS A 137 -0.30 16.08 -24.10
CA LYS A 137 0.24 17.42 -23.83
C LYS A 137 1.77 17.42 -23.79
N HIS A 138 2.37 16.41 -23.17
CA HIS A 138 3.83 16.24 -23.11
C HIS A 138 4.42 15.98 -24.50
N LYS A 139 3.80 15.10 -25.30
CA LYS A 139 4.24 14.81 -26.66
C LYS A 139 4.12 16.01 -27.61
N SER A 140 3.04 16.79 -27.48
CA SER A 140 2.83 17.99 -28.32
C SER A 140 3.86 19.08 -28.02
N SER A 141 4.23 19.25 -26.74
CA SER A 141 5.27 20.20 -26.32
C SER A 141 6.66 19.80 -26.82
N ALA A 142 7.00 18.51 -26.83
CA ALA A 142 8.28 17.99 -27.31
C ALA A 142 8.47 18.16 -28.84
N ASN A 143 7.40 18.09 -29.62
CA ASN A 143 7.47 18.23 -31.09
C ASN A 143 7.61 19.69 -31.58
N THR A 144 7.51 20.69 -30.70
CA THR A 144 7.54 22.12 -31.11
C THR A 144 8.95 22.71 -31.02
N THR A 145 9.88 22.06 -30.32
CA THR A 145 11.28 22.53 -30.14
C THR A 145 12.23 22.02 -31.23
N GLU A 146 11.85 21.03 -32.03
CA GLU A 146 12.73 20.41 -33.04
C GLU A 146 12.62 21.06 -34.45
N SER A 147 11.70 22.02 -34.62
CA SER A 147 11.44 22.69 -35.92
C SER A 147 12.05 24.09 -36.05
N ALA A 148 12.83 24.58 -35.08
CA ALA A 148 13.40 25.94 -35.12
C ALA A 148 14.80 26.04 -35.76
N ASP A 149 15.54 24.94 -35.95
CA ASP A 149 16.93 24.96 -36.43
C ASP A 149 17.12 24.48 -37.89
N LYS A 150 16.07 24.61 -38.73
CA LYS A 150 16.18 24.39 -40.18
C LYS A 150 15.65 25.59 -40.95
N ASN A 151 16.41 26.67 -40.95
CA ASN A 151 16.34 27.69 -42.00
C ASN A 151 17.70 28.36 -42.21
#